data_AF-A0A1X1QZY5-F1
#
_entry.id   AF-A0A1X1QZY5-F1
#
_cell.length_a   1.000
_cell.length_b   1.000
_cell.length_c   1.000
_cell.angle_alpha   90.00
_cell.angle_beta   90.00
_cell.angle_gamma   90.00
#
_symmetry.space_group_name_H-M   'P 1'
#
loop_
_entity.id
_entity.type
_entity.pdbx_description
1 polymer ?
#
loop_
_entity_poly.entity_id
_entity_poly.type
_entity_poly.pdbx_seq_one_letter_code
_entity_poly.pdbx_strand_id
1 'polypeptide(L)'
;MSPQIRTRDPRSRAAYAASIGPAARAVVMAVAESSKPLQQVATRPAVHAADPRAALAAAVQLRQAQRQVDQALATYIAWCLVGGITRSAVARALGIRPASLDRLLAPVADLAAARGEDLNPGADGCWRVNRMGFGGEGAAR
;
A
#
# COMPACT_ATOMS: atom_id res chain seq x y z
N MET A 1 -1.82 -9.18 21.02
CA MET A 1 -0.73 -8.28 21.47
C MET A 1 -0.86 -6.96 20.74
N SER A 2 -0.90 -5.84 21.44
CA SER A 2 -1.03 -4.51 20.83
C SER A 2 0.25 -4.10 20.10
N PRO A 3 0.15 -3.47 18.91
CA PRO A 3 1.33 -2.98 18.20
C PRO A 3 2.03 -1.87 19.01
N GLN A 4 3.36 -1.84 18.98
CA GLN A 4 4.13 -0.75 19.58
C GLN A 4 3.96 0.51 18.74
N ILE A 5 3.39 1.56 19.34
CA ILE A 5 3.15 2.87 18.71
C ILE A 5 4.16 3.88 19.27
N ARG A 6 4.87 4.57 18.38
CA ARG A 6 5.71 5.72 18.72
C ARG A 6 4.89 6.99 18.66
N THR A 7 5.13 7.91 19.58
CA THR A 7 4.60 9.27 19.49
C THR A 7 5.16 9.94 18.23
N ARG A 8 4.27 10.54 17.44
CA ARG A 8 4.59 11.24 16.20
C ARG A 8 4.29 12.72 16.33
N ASP A 9 5.02 13.53 15.58
CA ASP A 9 4.80 14.97 15.52
C ASP A 9 3.39 15.30 14.99
N PRO A 10 2.86 16.52 15.26
CA PRO A 10 1.52 16.91 14.83
C PRO A 10 1.28 16.76 13.31
N ARG A 11 2.30 17.01 12.48
CA ARG A 11 2.20 16.98 11.03
C ARG A 11 2.09 15.55 10.50
N SER A 12 2.92 14.63 11.01
CA SER A 12 2.78 13.19 10.73
C SER A 12 1.40 12.65 11.14
N ARG A 13 0.89 13.07 12.31
CA ARG A 13 -0.45 12.65 12.78
C ARG A 13 -1.57 13.16 11.86
N ALA A 14 -1.49 14.42 11.44
CA ALA A 14 -2.45 15.01 10.51
C ALA A 14 -2.42 14.30 9.14
N ALA A 15 -1.21 14.01 8.62
CA ALA A 15 -1.04 13.29 7.37
C ALA A 15 -1.62 11.86 7.43
N TYR A 16 -1.35 11.13 8.52
CA TYR A 16 -1.92 9.81 8.75
C TYR A 16 -3.46 9.86 8.79
N ALA A 17 -4.03 10.76 9.60
CA ALA A 17 -5.47 10.87 9.78
C ALA A 17 -6.20 11.16 8.46
N ALA A 18 -5.64 12.03 7.62
CA ALA A 18 -6.22 12.36 6.32
C ALA A 18 -6.03 11.23 5.28
N SER A 19 -4.96 10.45 5.36
CA SER A 19 -4.54 9.54 4.28
C SER A 19 -4.93 8.08 4.51
N ILE A 20 -5.14 7.64 5.75
CA ILE A 20 -5.42 6.23 6.05
C ILE A 20 -6.76 5.75 5.46
N GLY A 21 -7.78 6.62 5.45
CA GLY A 21 -9.09 6.31 4.87
C GLY A 21 -9.04 6.09 3.35
N PRO A 22 -8.50 7.04 2.56
CA PRO A 22 -8.27 6.84 1.13
C PRO A 22 -7.39 5.62 0.81
N ALA A 23 -6.31 5.39 1.58
CA ALA A 23 -5.44 4.23 1.38
C ALA A 23 -6.18 2.91 1.62
N ALA A 24 -7.00 2.81 2.67
CA ALA A 24 -7.85 1.64 2.92
C ALA A 24 -8.83 1.40 1.76
N ARG A 25 -9.44 2.48 1.24
CA ARG A 25 -10.36 2.40 0.10
C ARG A 25 -9.66 1.89 -1.16
N ALA A 26 -8.42 2.32 -1.42
CA ALA A 26 -7.62 1.82 -2.53
C ALA A 26 -7.33 0.32 -2.41
N VAL A 27 -7.03 -0.18 -1.20
CA VAL A 27 -6.86 -1.63 -0.97
C VAL A 27 -8.16 -2.39 -1.27
N VAL A 28 -9.29 -1.92 -0.76
CA VAL A 28 -10.61 -2.55 -1.01
C VAL A 28 -10.92 -2.58 -2.51
N MET A 29 -10.69 -1.48 -3.22
CA MET A 29 -10.92 -1.41 -4.66
C MET A 29 -10.00 -2.35 -5.44
N ALA A 30 -8.70 -2.41 -5.10
CA ALA A 30 -7.76 -3.32 -5.76
C ALA A 30 -8.14 -4.78 -5.56
N VAL A 31 -8.54 -5.17 -4.33
CA VAL A 31 -9.01 -6.53 -4.03
C VAL A 31 -10.30 -6.85 -4.79
N ALA A 32 -11.27 -5.93 -4.77
CA ALA A 32 -12.53 -6.10 -5.48
C ALA A 32 -12.30 -6.27 -6.99
N GLU A 33 -11.47 -5.42 -7.61
CA GLU A 33 -11.12 -5.50 -9.02
C GLU A 33 -10.42 -6.83 -9.36
N SER A 34 -9.41 -7.20 -8.57
CA SER A 34 -8.61 -8.40 -8.81
C SER A 34 -9.43 -9.70 -8.77
N SER A 35 -10.51 -9.71 -7.99
CA SER A 35 -11.35 -10.90 -7.80
C SER A 35 -12.50 -11.01 -8.80
N LYS A 36 -12.82 -9.95 -9.58
CA LYS A 36 -13.93 -9.98 -10.56
C LYS A 36 -13.90 -11.17 -11.51
N PRO A 37 -12.75 -11.57 -12.11
CA PRO A 37 -12.73 -12.70 -13.04
C PRO A 37 -13.13 -14.02 -12.37
N LEU A 38 -12.70 -14.25 -11.13
CA LEU A 38 -13.08 -15.44 -10.37
C LEU A 38 -14.54 -15.38 -9.90
N GLN A 39 -15.04 -14.20 -9.53
CA GLN A 39 -16.45 -14.03 -9.22
C GLN A 39 -17.33 -14.40 -10.41
N GLN A 40 -16.96 -13.99 -11.64
CA GLN A 40 -17.68 -14.36 -12.85
C GLN A 40 -17.70 -15.87 -13.10
N VAL A 41 -16.59 -16.57 -12.81
CA VAL A 41 -16.52 -18.03 -12.87
C VAL A 41 -17.42 -18.66 -11.81
N ALA A 42 -17.38 -18.15 -10.57
CA ALA A 42 -18.15 -18.68 -9.44
C ALA A 42 -19.67 -18.48 -9.59
N THR A 43 -20.12 -17.42 -10.25
CA THR A 43 -21.54 -17.14 -10.47
C THR A 43 -22.16 -17.92 -11.63
N ARG A 44 -21.37 -18.71 -12.38
CA ARG A 44 -21.91 -19.53 -13.48
C ARG A 44 -22.69 -20.73 -12.94
N PRO A 45 -23.89 -21.02 -13.47
CA PRO A 45 -24.64 -22.21 -13.10
C PRO A 45 -23.83 -23.49 -13.39
N ALA A 46 -23.98 -24.52 -12.55
CA ALA A 46 -23.25 -25.79 -12.71
C ALA A 46 -23.54 -26.50 -14.06
N VAL A 47 -24.72 -26.30 -14.63
CA VAL A 47 -25.11 -26.78 -15.98
C VAL A 47 -24.29 -26.12 -17.10
N HIS A 48 -23.68 -24.96 -16.83
CA HIS A 48 -22.78 -24.23 -17.71
C HIS A 48 -21.41 -24.09 -17.07
N ALA A 49 -20.83 -25.23 -16.66
CA ALA A 49 -19.48 -25.30 -16.12
C ALA A 49 -18.53 -24.46 -16.99
N ALA A 50 -17.74 -23.61 -16.34
CA ALA A 50 -16.80 -22.77 -17.05
C ALA A 50 -15.80 -23.66 -17.81
N ASP A 51 -15.57 -23.33 -19.09
CA ASP A 51 -14.46 -23.89 -19.85
C ASP A 51 -13.18 -23.82 -18.99
N PRO A 52 -12.46 -24.93 -18.77
CA PRO A 52 -11.21 -24.95 -18.01
C PRO A 52 -10.20 -23.88 -18.45
N ARG A 53 -10.17 -23.51 -19.74
CA ARG A 53 -9.32 -22.43 -20.24
C ARG A 53 -9.74 -21.07 -19.68
N ALA A 54 -11.04 -20.80 -19.60
CA ALA A 54 -11.57 -19.58 -19.02
C ALA A 54 -11.31 -19.52 -17.50
N ALA A 55 -11.44 -20.65 -16.80
CA ALA A 55 -11.11 -20.73 -15.38
C ALA A 55 -9.61 -20.47 -15.11
N LEU A 56 -8.72 -21.06 -15.92
CA LEU A 56 -7.29 -20.81 -15.84
C LEU A 56 -6.95 -19.34 -16.17
N ALA A 57 -7.58 -18.77 -17.20
CA ALA A 57 -7.39 -17.37 -17.56
C ALA A 57 -7.77 -16.42 -16.41
N ALA A 58 -8.88 -16.70 -15.72
CA ALA A 58 -9.28 -15.93 -14.54
C ALA A 58 -8.24 -16.02 -13.40
N ALA A 59 -7.67 -17.20 -13.16
CA ALA A 59 -6.59 -17.37 -12.17
C ALA A 59 -5.30 -16.62 -12.55
N VAL A 60 -4.93 -16.62 -13.83
CA VAL A 60 -3.79 -15.85 -14.35
C VAL A 60 -4.03 -14.35 -14.18
N GLN A 61 -5.23 -13.86 -14.49
CA GLN A 61 -5.60 -12.45 -14.31
C GLN A 61 -5.53 -12.03 -12.84
N LEU A 62 -6.04 -12.85 -11.91
CA LEU A 62 -5.89 -12.61 -10.47
C LEU A 62 -4.40 -12.51 -10.10
N ARG A 63 -3.58 -13.46 -10.57
CA ARG A 63 -2.14 -13.48 -10.26
C ARG A 63 -1.42 -12.24 -10.78
N GLN A 64 -1.81 -11.73 -11.95
CA GLN A 64 -1.27 -10.50 -12.51
C GLN A 64 -1.73 -9.27 -11.71
N ALA A 65 -2.99 -9.25 -11.29
CA ALA A 65 -3.57 -8.18 -10.47
C ALA A 65 -3.01 -8.12 -9.04
N GLN A 66 -2.42 -9.22 -8.54
CA GLN A 66 -1.81 -9.26 -7.21
C GLN A 66 -0.80 -8.13 -6.97
N ARG A 67 -0.05 -7.72 -8.01
CA ARG A 67 0.89 -6.59 -7.89
C ARG A 67 0.20 -5.28 -7.51
N GLN A 68 -1.01 -5.03 -8.01
CA GLN A 68 -1.78 -3.83 -7.69
C GLN A 68 -2.27 -3.87 -6.24
N VAL A 69 -2.72 -5.04 -5.77
CA VAL A 69 -3.11 -5.26 -4.37
C VAL A 69 -1.90 -5.03 -3.44
N ASP A 70 -0.75 -5.60 -3.79
CA ASP A 70 0.47 -5.46 -3.00
C ASP A 70 0.94 -3.99 -2.94
N GLN A 71 0.84 -3.23 -4.03
CA GLN A 71 1.15 -1.80 -4.06
C GLN A 71 0.19 -0.96 -3.19
N ALA A 72 -1.11 -1.23 -3.28
CA ALA A 72 -2.10 -0.56 -2.43
C ALA A 72 -1.86 -0.87 -0.94
N LEU A 73 -1.56 -2.14 -0.63
CA LEU A 73 -1.26 -2.58 0.73
C LEU A 73 0.04 -1.96 1.25
N ALA A 74 1.10 -1.90 0.43
CA ALA A 74 2.34 -1.23 0.78
C ALA A 74 2.12 0.24 1.15
N THR A 75 1.28 0.94 0.37
CA THR A 75 0.91 2.34 0.65
C THR A 75 0.15 2.47 1.97
N TYR A 76 -0.83 1.59 2.22
CA TYR A 76 -1.56 1.55 3.50
C TYR A 76 -0.63 1.33 4.70
N ILE A 77 0.28 0.35 4.59
CA ILE A 77 1.27 0.06 5.63
C ILE A 77 2.22 1.24 5.82
N ALA A 78 2.66 1.91 4.75
CA ALA A 78 3.51 3.08 4.84
C ALA A 78 2.82 4.20 5.65
N TRP A 79 1.51 4.43 5.45
CA TRP A 79 0.74 5.34 6.29
C TRP A 79 0.65 4.89 7.75
N CYS A 80 0.49 3.59 8.03
CA CYS A 80 0.57 3.08 9.41
C CYS A 80 1.94 3.38 10.07
N LEU A 81 3.03 3.32 9.31
CA LEU A 81 4.37 3.69 9.81
C LEU A 81 4.45 5.19 10.11
N VAL A 82 3.92 6.04 9.22
CA VAL A 82 3.79 7.50 9.46
C VAL A 82 2.96 7.76 10.72
N GLY A 83 1.87 7.01 10.93
CA GLY A 83 1.03 7.06 12.12
C GLY A 83 1.70 6.59 13.42
N GLY A 84 2.88 5.97 13.34
CA GLY A 84 3.70 5.62 14.50
C GLY A 84 3.94 4.14 14.75
N ILE A 85 3.33 3.25 13.97
CA ILE A 85 3.61 1.81 14.09
C ILE A 85 5.06 1.54 13.67
N THR A 86 5.78 0.71 14.42
CA THR A 86 7.17 0.35 14.06
C THR A 86 7.21 -0.71 12.97
N ARG A 87 8.26 -0.71 12.14
CA ARG A 87 8.47 -1.75 11.11
C ARG A 87 8.51 -3.16 11.71
N SER A 88 9.12 -3.31 12.90
CA SER A 88 9.16 -4.59 13.60
C SER A 88 7.78 -5.05 14.07
N ALA A 89 6.93 -4.12 14.55
CA ALA A 89 5.54 -4.43 14.91
C ALA A 89 4.73 -4.84 13.67
N VAL A 90 4.89 -4.14 12.54
CA VAL A 90 4.24 -4.51 11.26
C VAL A 90 4.69 -5.90 10.80
N ALA A 91 6.00 -6.15 10.69
CA ALA A 91 6.52 -7.43 10.22
C ALA A 91 6.02 -8.59 11.08
N ARG A 92 6.02 -8.41 12.41
CA ARG A 92 5.48 -9.38 13.36
C ARG A 92 3.98 -9.58 13.19
N ALA A 93 3.20 -8.51 13.07
CA ALA A 93 1.75 -8.58 12.90
C ALA A 93 1.33 -9.28 11.60
N LEU A 94 2.11 -9.10 10.53
CA LEU A 94 1.90 -9.76 9.25
C LEU A 94 2.48 -11.18 9.19
N GLY A 95 3.23 -11.62 10.21
CA GLY A 95 3.88 -12.93 10.21
C GLY A 95 4.99 -13.08 9.17
N ILE A 96 5.63 -11.98 8.76
CA ILE A 96 6.66 -11.96 7.71
C ILE A 96 8.04 -11.57 8.26
N ARG A 97 9.09 -11.99 7.55
CA ARG A 97 10.47 -11.58 7.84
C ARG A 97 10.64 -10.08 7.52
N PRO A 98 11.50 -9.34 8.26
CA PRO A 98 11.79 -7.93 7.96
C PRO A 98 12.21 -7.67 6.51
N ALA A 99 13.06 -8.53 5.93
CA ALA A 99 13.47 -8.42 4.54
C ALA A 99 12.31 -8.56 3.52
N SER A 100 11.25 -9.30 3.88
CA SER A 100 10.03 -9.39 3.07
C SER A 100 9.20 -8.11 3.18
N LEU A 101 9.13 -7.52 4.39
CA LEU A 101 8.48 -6.22 4.58
C LEU A 101 9.21 -5.11 3.81
N ASP A 102 10.54 -5.09 3.83
CA ASP A 102 11.31 -4.10 3.08
C ASP A 102 11.10 -4.24 1.57
N ARG A 103 11.00 -5.48 1.04
CA ARG A 103 10.63 -5.72 -0.37
C ARG A 103 9.21 -5.25 -0.70
N LEU A 104 8.25 -5.50 0.19
CA LEU A 104 6.87 -5.01 0.02
C LEU A 104 6.82 -3.48 -0.01
N LEU A 105 7.60 -2.81 0.85
CA LEU A 105 7.62 -1.36 0.98
C LEU A 105 8.53 -0.65 -0.03
N ALA A 106 9.38 -1.37 -0.76
CA ALA A 106 10.33 -0.78 -1.70
C ALA A 106 9.69 0.21 -2.71
N PRO A 107 8.51 -0.07 -3.31
CA PRO A 107 7.86 0.87 -4.23
C PRO A 107 7.41 2.18 -3.57
N VAL A 108 7.27 2.22 -2.24
CA VAL A 108 6.81 3.36 -1.45
C VAL A 108 7.80 3.72 -0.35
N ALA A 109 9.10 3.46 -0.59
CA ALA A 109 10.15 3.62 0.40
C ALA A 109 10.23 5.04 0.96
N ASP A 110 9.99 6.05 0.11
CA ASP A 110 9.97 7.45 0.51
C ASP A 110 8.89 7.75 1.54
N LEU A 111 7.67 7.26 1.30
CA LEU A 111 6.57 7.41 2.25
C LEU A 111 6.80 6.60 3.52
N ALA A 112 7.31 5.38 3.41
CA ALA A 112 7.60 4.52 4.54
C ALA A 112 8.74 5.06 5.45
N ALA A 113 9.55 5.99 4.95
CA ALA A 113 10.62 6.66 5.68
C ALA A 113 10.29 8.11 6.08
N ALA A 114 9.20 8.67 5.57
CA ALA A 114 8.85 10.08 5.74
C ALA A 114 8.66 10.47 7.21
N ARG A 115 9.11 11.68 7.52
CA ARG A 115 8.90 12.40 8.78
C ARG A 115 7.98 13.59 8.55
N GLY A 116 7.53 14.24 9.63
CA GLY A 116 6.64 15.39 9.55
C GLY A 116 7.14 16.48 8.58
N GLU A 117 8.45 16.73 8.54
CA GLU A 117 9.08 17.71 7.65
C GLU A 117 9.00 17.34 6.16
N ASP A 118 9.01 16.04 5.83
CA ASP A 118 8.91 15.55 4.45
C ASP A 118 7.48 15.62 3.92
N LEU A 119 6.48 15.67 4.81
CA LEU A 119 5.06 15.51 4.45
C LEU A 119 4.43 16.86 4.15
N ASN A 120 3.92 17.06 2.93
CA ASN A 120 3.27 18.31 2.53
C ASN A 120 1.82 18.06 2.12
N PRO A 121 0.86 18.87 2.61
CA PRO A 121 -0.51 18.78 2.12
C PRO A 121 -0.56 19.29 0.67
N GLY A 122 -1.16 18.51 -0.21
CA GLY A 122 -1.48 18.90 -1.58
C GLY A 122 -2.78 19.71 -1.63
N ALA A 123 -2.93 20.51 -2.69
CA ALA A 123 -4.15 21.29 -2.93
C ALA A 123 -5.39 20.42 -3.18
N ASP A 124 -5.18 19.15 -3.52
CA ASP A 124 -6.20 18.11 -3.70
C ASP A 124 -6.61 17.42 -2.38
N GLY A 125 -6.06 17.87 -1.24
CA GLY A 125 -6.26 17.24 0.05
C GLY A 125 -5.45 15.95 0.26
N CYS A 126 -4.61 15.56 -0.71
CA CYS A 126 -3.72 14.42 -0.58
C CYS A 126 -2.37 14.85 0.02
N TRP A 127 -1.84 14.05 0.94
CA TRP A 127 -0.50 14.29 1.48
C TRP A 127 0.56 13.67 0.56
N ARG A 128 1.62 14.43 0.31
CA ARG A 128 2.74 14.03 -0.55
C ARG A 128 4.04 14.10 0.22
N VAL A 129 4.98 13.23 -0.15
CA VAL A 129 6.35 13.28 0.35
C VAL A 129 7.12 14.21 -0.56
N ASN A 130 7.66 15.29 0.00
CA ASN A 130 8.62 16.15 -0.66
C ASN A 130 9.88 16.15 0.21
N ARG A 131 10.80 15.23 -0.08
CA ARG A 131 12.16 15.37 0.45
C ARG A 131 12.77 16.53 -0.31
N MET A 132 12.84 17.69 0.33
CA MET A 132 13.68 18.79 -0.13
C MET A 132 15.06 18.19 -0.39
N GLY A 133 15.40 18.04 -1.67
CA GLY A 133 16.68 17.51 -2.05
C GLY A 133 17.75 18.35 -1.37
N PHE A 134 18.75 17.69 -0.78
CA PHE A 134 20.10 18.15 -1.00
C PHE A 134 20.29 18.23 -2.52
N GLY A 135 19.88 19.34 -3.11
CA GLY A 135 20.25 19.71 -4.47
C GLY A 135 21.75 19.89 -4.43
N GLY A 136 22.46 19.02 -5.13
CA GLY A 136 23.87 19.25 -5.41
C GLY A 136 24.01 20.63 -6.02
N GLU A 137 24.70 21.52 -5.32
CA GLU A 137 25.34 22.67 -5.93
C GLU A 137 26.26 22.18 -7.06
N GLY A 138 26.13 22.79 -8.24
CA GLY A 138 27.21 22.82 -9.23
C GLY A 138 27.02 22.02 -10.52
N ALA A 139 25.89 22.16 -11.21
CA ALA A 139 25.85 22.03 -12.67
C ALA A 139 25.76 23.42 -13.31
N ALA A 140 26.84 24.19 -13.19
CA ALA A 140 27.11 25.38 -14.00
C ALA A 140 28.60 25.69 -13.94
N ARG A 141 29.37 25.12 -14.87
CA ARG A 141 30.43 25.75 -15.67
C ARG A 141 31.08 24.72 -16.57
#